data_AF-A0A2P8AFC5-F1
#
_entry.id   AF-A0A2P8AFC5-F1
#
_cell.length_a   1.000
_cell.length_b   1.000
_cell.length_c   1.000
_cell.angle_alpha   90.00
_cell.angle_beta   90.00
_cell.angle_gamma   90.00
#
_symmetry.space_group_name_H-M   'P 1'
#
loop_
_entity.id
_entity.type
_entity.pdbx_description
1 polymer ?
#
loop_
_entity_poly.entity_id
_entity_poly.type
_entity_poly.pdbx_seq_one_letter_code
_entity_poly.pdbx_strand_id
1 'polypeptide(L)'
;MALGQQRICQYISGITCPHRSFLTLPANVRHIVYELAGLQDFAVIEYDKHYGQAREDDEDSDGEEFNDDLTQEERNIQDLERVLIAAETSTTPQPQPQQAISSVLSLILCCRTIYNEIARLTYSDYQFLIFEHPQAIESIRPSSMSFLTSLNFTLHKITLEDACEISRNRPVDGLPLTKNSEKTSTLLDTWWAAVHHLNRFITPGTLDLFFTCDVADYQLAFNFAAPFATLTAPRSCWVRLAAHHNPRIASLARTVSLRCTQGIPPSEKAPFRYMDLPREVRLMVLEHTDLVTPLQEVNWNNRYNLFWSGGFGVLDGLEEIHEHPAYLLRDCYLDDFEEGSFCSVRHSAYASSPSCTCWAPPTPMFLADHSLRDDANEVFFKRNRIIISPDRVDLPVQALPTRSLLSQFLAFAPSMALNHIRSVEVVFPPLRMTPALHVQLIDYQDWNSAIRSLGKRIHPRQLTLSVVVADLEPDNHEWTTRRAIVPDRVHDQLIEVYHALFAPLSRLKTGLRAFYASVAEPLRWQICSGIHSIDEWDERYALLEELKGEKDRTMEALVMGDDYDAVKAGKDEYQLSQWFIHNQRLDEIFL
;
A
#
# COMPACT_ATOMS: atom_id res chain seq x y z
N MET A 1 16.50 6.42 -48.61
CA MET A 1 15.65 7.62 -48.37
C MET A 1 14.30 7.56 -49.10
N ALA A 2 14.22 7.52 -50.44
CA ALA A 2 12.92 7.60 -51.14
C ALA A 2 11.94 6.44 -50.86
N LEU A 3 12.45 5.20 -50.73
CA LEU A 3 11.63 4.00 -50.49
C LEU A 3 11.01 3.92 -49.09
N GLY A 4 11.75 4.35 -48.05
CA GLY A 4 11.23 4.39 -46.67
C GLY A 4 10.18 5.48 -46.48
N GLN A 5 10.40 6.64 -47.10
CA GLN A 5 9.50 7.79 -47.04
C GLN A 5 8.14 7.53 -47.70
N GLN A 6 8.14 6.75 -48.79
CA GLN A 6 6.90 6.37 -49.49
C GLN A 6 6.04 5.40 -48.67
N ARG A 7 6.64 4.48 -47.91
CA ARG A 7 5.92 3.55 -47.02
C ARG A 7 5.27 4.26 -45.83
N ILE A 8 5.95 5.23 -45.23
CA ILE A 8 5.43 6.04 -44.12
C ILE A 8 4.23 6.89 -44.59
N CYS A 9 4.35 7.54 -45.76
CA CYS A 9 3.24 8.28 -46.36
C CYS A 9 2.05 7.37 -46.74
N GLN A 10 2.28 6.11 -47.10
CA GLN A 10 1.21 5.14 -47.35
C GLN A 10 0.53 4.66 -46.07
N TYR A 11 1.25 4.60 -44.95
CA TYR A 11 0.75 4.13 -43.65
C TYR A 11 -0.12 5.18 -42.95
N ILE A 12 0.24 6.47 -43.04
CA ILE A 12 -0.40 7.55 -42.27
C ILE A 12 -1.74 8.01 -42.85
N SER A 13 -1.98 7.81 -44.15
CA SER A 13 -3.29 8.08 -44.78
C SER A 13 -3.18 7.83 -46.28
N GLY A 14 -4.24 7.31 -46.91
CA GLY A 14 -4.36 7.19 -48.38
C GLY A 14 -4.39 8.54 -49.13
N ILE A 15 -3.75 9.58 -48.59
CA ILE A 15 -3.70 10.94 -49.10
C ILE A 15 -2.29 11.17 -49.64
N THR A 16 -2.19 11.57 -50.91
CA THR A 16 -0.94 12.03 -51.51
C THR A 16 -0.45 13.27 -50.76
N CYS A 17 0.46 13.08 -49.82
CA CYS A 17 1.01 14.14 -49.00
C CYS A 17 1.89 15.06 -49.89
N PRO A 18 1.57 16.35 -50.06
CA PRO A 18 2.37 17.27 -50.89
C PRO A 18 3.72 17.63 -50.24
N HIS A 19 3.95 17.18 -49.00
CA HIS A 19 5.19 17.36 -48.27
C HIS A 19 6.31 16.50 -48.87
N ARG A 20 7.36 17.14 -49.38
CA ARG A 20 8.48 16.49 -50.07
C ARG A 20 9.37 15.63 -49.15
N SER A 21 9.22 15.74 -47.83
CA SER A 21 9.96 14.91 -46.87
C SER A 21 9.24 14.80 -45.52
N PHE A 22 9.34 13.64 -44.85
CA PHE A 22 8.89 13.44 -43.46
C PHE A 22 9.44 14.50 -42.49
N LEU A 23 10.66 14.99 -42.73
CA LEU A 23 11.28 16.08 -41.97
C LEU A 23 10.59 17.44 -42.15
N THR A 24 9.77 17.61 -43.20
CA THR A 24 9.01 18.85 -43.41
C THR A 24 7.69 18.87 -42.65
N LEU A 25 7.29 17.76 -42.03
CA LEU A 25 6.16 17.74 -41.10
C LEU A 25 6.50 18.56 -39.85
N PRO A 26 5.54 19.18 -39.17
CA PRO A 26 5.75 19.71 -37.83
C PRO A 26 6.17 18.61 -36.83
N ALA A 27 6.99 18.95 -35.83
CA ALA A 27 7.51 17.98 -34.86
C ALA A 27 6.40 17.24 -34.09
N ASN A 28 5.32 17.94 -33.73
CA ASN A 28 4.15 17.34 -33.09
C ASN A 28 3.42 16.33 -34.00
N VAL A 29 3.42 16.52 -35.31
CA VAL A 29 2.84 15.54 -36.26
C VAL A 29 3.73 14.32 -36.37
N ARG A 30 5.06 14.49 -36.41
CA ARG A 30 5.99 13.35 -36.38
C ARG A 30 5.86 12.54 -35.09
N HIS A 31 5.63 13.22 -33.96
CA HIS A 31 5.41 12.57 -32.69
C HIS A 31 4.20 11.62 -32.71
N ILE A 32 3.06 12.06 -33.25
CA ILE A 32 1.88 11.21 -33.44
C ILE A 32 2.18 10.01 -34.34
N VAL A 33 3.04 10.17 -35.35
CA VAL A 33 3.46 9.05 -36.20
C VAL A 33 4.29 8.04 -35.42
N TYR A 34 5.17 8.50 -34.53
CA TYR A 34 5.94 7.62 -33.66
C TYR A 34 5.02 6.85 -32.70
N GLU A 35 4.07 7.55 -32.07
CA GLU A 35 3.04 6.96 -31.21
C GLU A 35 2.24 5.88 -31.96
N LEU A 36 1.74 6.19 -33.16
CA LEU A 36 1.03 5.22 -34.01
C LEU A 36 1.92 4.07 -34.52
N ALA A 37 3.24 4.23 -34.48
CA ALA A 37 4.20 3.17 -34.78
C ALA A 37 4.55 2.31 -33.54
N GLY A 38 3.92 2.56 -32.39
CA GLY A 38 4.10 1.80 -31.15
C GLY A 38 5.27 2.28 -30.28
N LEU A 39 5.79 3.50 -30.48
CA LEU A 39 6.90 4.04 -29.66
C LEU A 39 6.46 4.59 -28.29
N GLN A 40 5.17 4.67 -27.98
CA GLN A 40 4.67 5.33 -26.76
C GLN A 40 3.86 4.43 -25.83
N ASP A 41 3.77 3.12 -26.10
CA ASP A 41 3.27 2.20 -25.10
C ASP A 41 4.28 2.19 -23.94
N PHE A 42 3.88 2.70 -22.77
CA PHE A 42 4.72 2.83 -21.57
C PHE A 42 5.46 1.52 -21.30
N ALA A 43 6.72 1.44 -21.73
CA ALA A 43 7.52 0.25 -21.54
C ALA A 43 8.52 0.47 -20.40
N VAL A 44 8.59 -0.55 -19.57
CA VAL A 44 9.61 -0.71 -18.55
C VAL A 44 10.78 -1.41 -19.22
N ILE A 45 11.97 -0.81 -19.18
CA ILE A 45 13.18 -1.37 -19.81
C ILE A 45 14.09 -1.92 -18.73
N GLU A 46 14.19 -3.24 -18.64
CA GLU A 46 15.17 -3.91 -17.81
C GLU A 46 16.54 -3.92 -18.50
N TYR A 47 17.43 -3.05 -18.07
CA TYR A 47 18.70 -2.86 -18.75
C TYR A 47 19.71 -3.99 -18.45
N ASP A 48 19.57 -4.64 -17.29
CA ASP A 48 20.58 -5.54 -16.76
C ASP A 48 20.61 -6.93 -17.42
N LYS A 49 19.45 -7.43 -17.88
CA LYS A 49 19.33 -8.75 -18.54
C LYS A 49 20.27 -8.92 -19.74
N HIS A 50 20.65 -7.81 -20.38
CA HIS A 50 21.52 -7.81 -21.55
C HIS A 50 22.98 -7.45 -21.22
N TYR A 51 23.26 -6.97 -20.01
CA TYR A 51 24.62 -6.58 -19.61
C TYR A 51 25.51 -7.81 -19.36
N GLY A 52 24.97 -8.85 -18.71
CA GLY A 52 25.71 -10.09 -18.42
C GLY A 52 26.10 -10.86 -19.69
N GLN A 53 25.15 -11.02 -20.63
CA GLN A 53 25.37 -11.78 -21.88
C GLN A 53 26.48 -11.21 -22.75
N ALA A 54 26.52 -9.88 -22.91
CA ALA A 54 27.53 -9.23 -23.74
C ALA A 54 28.96 -9.42 -23.20
N ARG A 55 29.11 -9.68 -21.90
CA ARG A 55 30.43 -9.82 -21.26
C ARG A 55 30.93 -11.25 -21.26
N GLU A 56 30.03 -12.23 -21.17
CA GLU A 56 30.37 -13.65 -21.30
C GLU A 56 30.73 -14.01 -22.74
N ASP A 57 30.01 -13.46 -23.73
CA ASP A 57 30.33 -13.66 -25.15
C ASP A 57 31.70 -13.06 -25.54
N ASP A 58 32.16 -12.01 -24.83
CA ASP A 58 33.47 -11.39 -25.02
C ASP A 58 34.63 -12.20 -24.40
N GLU A 59 34.36 -13.04 -23.39
CA GLU A 59 35.40 -13.87 -22.75
C GLU A 59 35.66 -15.20 -23.49
N ASP A 60 34.66 -15.72 -24.22
CA ASP A 60 34.77 -16.96 -25.01
C ASP A 60 35.08 -16.73 -26.51
N SER A 61 35.04 -15.48 -26.98
CA SER A 61 35.50 -15.13 -28.33
C SER A 61 37.02 -15.08 -28.38
N ASP A 62 37.65 -16.14 -28.90
CA ASP A 62 39.09 -16.27 -29.15
C ASP A 62 39.63 -15.13 -30.06
N GLY A 63 39.82 -13.93 -29.51
CA GLY A 63 40.66 -12.87 -30.07
C GLY A 63 40.23 -12.27 -31.41
N GLU A 64 38.95 -12.29 -31.78
CA GLU A 64 38.48 -11.42 -32.86
C GLU A 64 38.60 -9.96 -32.40
N GLU A 65 39.60 -9.24 -32.95
CA GLU A 65 39.82 -7.81 -32.71
C GLU A 65 38.49 -7.06 -32.87
N PHE A 66 37.99 -6.54 -31.75
CA PHE A 66 36.79 -5.70 -31.71
C PHE A 66 36.91 -4.63 -32.79
N ASN A 67 35.90 -4.58 -33.67
CA ASN A 67 35.81 -3.68 -34.80
C ASN A 67 35.72 -2.22 -34.29
N ASP A 68 36.85 -1.60 -33.95
CA ASP A 68 36.96 -0.23 -33.44
C ASP A 68 36.62 0.83 -34.52
N ASP A 69 36.32 0.37 -35.74
CA ASP A 69 35.98 1.17 -36.91
C ASP A 69 34.51 1.66 -36.94
N LEU A 70 33.66 1.27 -35.98
CA LEU A 70 32.30 1.81 -35.94
C LEU A 70 32.30 3.32 -35.72
N THR A 71 31.61 4.06 -36.58
CA THR A 71 31.39 5.48 -36.40
C THR A 71 30.59 5.76 -35.12
N GLN A 72 30.71 6.98 -34.58
CA GLN A 72 29.91 7.40 -33.43
C GLN A 72 28.39 7.26 -33.71
N GLU A 73 27.96 7.43 -34.95
CA GLU A 73 26.55 7.27 -35.37
C GLU A 73 26.11 5.81 -35.39
N GLU A 74 26.91 4.87 -35.89
CA GLU A 74 26.57 3.44 -35.85
C GLU A 74 26.47 2.93 -34.42
N ARG A 75 27.40 3.37 -33.56
CA ARG A 75 27.32 3.12 -32.14
C ARG A 75 26.00 3.67 -31.58
N ASN A 76 25.61 4.90 -31.92
CA ASN A 76 24.37 5.53 -31.43
C ASN A 76 23.14 4.69 -31.77
N ILE A 77 23.09 4.17 -32.99
CA ILE A 77 22.01 3.33 -33.48
C ILE A 77 21.95 2.01 -32.69
N GLN A 78 23.08 1.35 -32.46
CA GLN A 78 23.13 0.08 -31.71
C GLN A 78 22.64 0.21 -30.26
N ASP A 79 22.92 1.33 -29.60
CA ASP A 79 22.44 1.61 -28.23
C ASP A 79 20.91 1.72 -28.19
N LEU A 80 20.34 2.54 -29.07
CA LEU A 80 18.89 2.68 -29.17
C LEU A 80 18.21 1.39 -29.63
N GLU A 81 18.85 0.61 -30.50
CA GLU A 81 18.36 -0.70 -30.92
C GLU A 81 18.27 -1.68 -29.75
N ARG A 82 19.29 -1.75 -28.89
CA ARG A 82 19.27 -2.58 -27.67
C ARG A 82 18.13 -2.17 -26.74
N VAL A 83 17.93 -0.87 -26.53
CA VAL A 83 16.86 -0.32 -25.70
C VAL A 83 15.48 -0.71 -26.24
N LEU A 84 15.27 -0.61 -27.57
CA LEU A 84 14.00 -0.99 -28.19
C LEU A 84 13.75 -2.50 -28.15
N ILE A 85 14.78 -3.32 -28.31
CA ILE A 85 14.68 -4.78 -28.18
C ILE A 85 14.34 -5.17 -26.73
N ALA A 86 14.98 -4.54 -25.75
CA ALA A 86 14.70 -4.78 -24.33
C ALA A 86 13.27 -4.36 -23.92
N ALA A 87 12.75 -3.27 -24.51
CA ALA A 87 11.36 -2.88 -24.32
C ALA A 87 10.37 -3.92 -24.87
N GLU A 88 10.70 -4.54 -26.02
CA GLU A 88 9.88 -5.61 -26.60
C GLU A 88 9.78 -6.82 -25.69
N THR A 89 10.91 -7.26 -25.13
CA THR A 89 10.99 -8.47 -24.32
C THR A 89 10.39 -8.29 -22.92
N SER A 90 10.26 -7.05 -22.45
CA SER A 90 9.72 -6.71 -21.13
C SER A 90 8.20 -6.54 -21.12
N THR A 91 7.57 -6.24 -22.27
CA THR A 91 6.11 -6.18 -22.37
C THR A 91 5.52 -7.60 -22.33
N THR A 92 4.40 -7.75 -21.61
CA THR A 92 3.71 -9.03 -21.38
C THR A 92 3.51 -9.82 -22.68
N PRO A 93 3.44 -11.17 -22.62
CA PRO A 93 3.52 -12.05 -23.79
C PRO A 93 2.24 -12.00 -24.65
N GLN A 94 1.97 -10.87 -25.29
CA GLN A 94 1.04 -10.77 -26.39
C GLN A 94 1.77 -10.95 -27.72
N PRO A 95 1.26 -11.82 -28.63
CA PRO A 95 2.01 -12.32 -29.78
C PRO A 95 2.06 -11.37 -31.01
N GLN A 96 2.11 -10.03 -30.85
CA GLN A 96 2.13 -9.08 -32.00
C GLN A 96 3.22 -7.97 -32.11
N PRO A 97 4.38 -7.90 -31.41
CA PRO A 97 5.21 -6.67 -31.47
C PRO A 97 6.33 -6.63 -32.55
N GLN A 98 6.82 -7.76 -33.08
CA GLN A 98 8.07 -7.79 -33.87
C GLN A 98 8.07 -6.88 -35.12
N GLN A 99 6.90 -6.61 -35.70
CA GLN A 99 6.79 -5.78 -36.90
C GLN A 99 6.92 -4.28 -36.62
N ALA A 100 6.59 -3.84 -35.40
CA ALA A 100 6.66 -2.44 -34.99
C ALA A 100 8.11 -1.99 -34.82
N ILE A 101 8.94 -2.77 -34.11
CA ILE A 101 10.34 -2.40 -33.84
C ILE A 101 11.19 -2.38 -35.10
N SER A 102 11.02 -3.35 -36.00
CA SER A 102 11.71 -3.32 -37.30
C SER A 102 11.40 -2.03 -38.10
N SER A 103 10.16 -1.54 -37.99
CA SER A 103 9.73 -0.30 -38.62
C SER A 103 10.35 0.94 -37.94
N VAL A 104 10.45 0.94 -36.62
CA VAL A 104 11.11 1.98 -35.83
C VAL A 104 12.62 2.03 -36.08
N LEU A 105 13.31 0.89 -36.10
CA LEU A 105 14.73 0.80 -36.44
C LEU A 105 14.98 1.33 -37.85
N SER A 106 14.11 0.99 -38.80
CA SER A 106 14.17 1.54 -40.17
C SER A 106 14.01 3.07 -40.20
N LEU A 107 13.19 3.65 -39.31
CA LEU A 107 13.03 5.10 -39.15
C LEU A 107 14.27 5.76 -38.55
N ILE A 108 14.85 5.15 -37.51
CA ILE A 108 16.05 5.63 -36.81
C ILE A 108 17.23 5.73 -37.80
N LEU A 109 17.37 4.73 -38.68
CA LEU A 109 18.39 4.68 -39.71
C LEU A 109 18.20 5.71 -40.84
N CYS A 110 17.05 6.39 -40.93
CA CYS A 110 16.76 7.30 -42.05
C CYS A 110 17.53 8.63 -41.97
N CYS A 111 17.60 9.27 -40.80
CA CYS A 111 18.41 10.47 -40.60
C CYS A 111 18.64 10.80 -39.12
N ARG A 112 19.71 11.57 -38.85
CA ARG A 112 20.10 12.05 -37.52
C ARG A 112 19.03 12.85 -36.78
N THR A 113 18.20 13.61 -37.50
CA THR A 113 17.11 14.38 -36.87
C THR A 113 16.04 13.44 -36.30
N ILE A 114 15.64 12.42 -37.06
CA ILE A 114 14.67 11.42 -36.60
C ILE A 114 15.27 10.60 -35.46
N TYR A 115 16.54 10.17 -35.58
CA TYR A 115 17.26 9.50 -34.48
C TYR A 115 17.17 10.32 -33.19
N ASN A 116 17.52 11.61 -33.22
CA ASN A 116 17.52 12.44 -32.02
C ASN A 116 16.11 12.64 -31.43
N GLU A 117 15.09 12.73 -32.29
CA GLU A 117 13.70 12.82 -31.84
C GLU A 117 13.24 11.52 -31.17
N ILE A 118 13.47 10.37 -31.81
CA ILE A 118 13.09 9.06 -31.28
C ILE A 118 13.87 8.77 -30.00
N ALA A 119 15.20 8.94 -30.00
CA ALA A 119 16.01 8.77 -28.79
C ALA A 119 15.49 9.65 -27.65
N ARG A 120 15.22 10.93 -27.92
CA ARG A 120 14.67 11.82 -26.90
C ARG A 120 13.36 11.29 -26.33
N LEU A 121 12.43 10.87 -27.18
CA LEU A 121 11.13 10.32 -26.75
C LEU A 121 11.30 9.02 -25.96
N THR A 122 12.10 8.08 -26.45
CA THR A 122 12.36 6.81 -25.76
C THR A 122 12.95 7.06 -24.38
N TYR A 123 14.01 7.87 -24.26
CA TYR A 123 14.61 8.13 -22.95
C TYR A 123 13.75 9.04 -22.05
N SER A 124 12.84 9.85 -22.59
CA SER A 124 11.96 10.74 -21.80
C SER A 124 10.63 10.14 -21.38
N ASP A 125 10.17 9.10 -22.06
CA ASP A 125 8.83 8.54 -21.82
C ASP A 125 8.91 7.16 -21.15
N TYR A 126 10.05 6.46 -21.26
CA TYR A 126 10.24 5.11 -20.72
C TYR A 126 10.82 5.13 -19.32
N GLN A 127 10.53 4.06 -18.56
CA GLN A 127 11.12 3.81 -17.25
C GLN A 127 12.26 2.81 -17.38
N PHE A 128 13.46 3.22 -16.98
CA PHE A 128 14.65 2.38 -17.04
C PHE A 128 14.86 1.70 -15.68
N LEU A 129 14.92 0.37 -15.67
CA LEU A 129 15.21 -0.44 -14.49
C LEU A 129 16.63 -1.02 -14.58
N ILE A 130 17.42 -0.82 -13.53
CA ILE A 130 18.74 -1.42 -13.36
C ILE A 130 18.70 -2.28 -12.08
N PHE A 131 18.77 -3.59 -12.26
CA PHE A 131 18.85 -4.57 -11.17
C PHE A 131 20.30 -4.93 -10.92
N GLU A 132 20.69 -5.17 -9.65
CA GLU A 132 21.95 -5.79 -9.18
C GLU A 132 23.33 -5.27 -9.66
N HIS A 133 23.41 -4.57 -10.79
CA HIS A 133 24.60 -4.22 -11.55
C HIS A 133 24.53 -2.74 -11.93
N PRO A 134 24.75 -1.84 -10.96
CA PRO A 134 24.58 -0.40 -11.18
C PRO A 134 25.50 0.14 -12.29
N GLN A 135 26.62 -0.52 -12.58
CA GLN A 135 27.50 -0.19 -13.70
C GLN A 135 26.83 -0.29 -15.09
N ALA A 136 25.68 -0.97 -15.21
CA ALA A 136 24.94 -1.04 -16.46
C ALA A 136 24.56 0.36 -16.98
N ILE A 137 24.42 1.36 -16.09
CA ILE A 137 24.16 2.76 -16.47
C ILE A 137 25.26 3.33 -17.38
N GLU A 138 26.51 2.87 -17.24
CA GLU A 138 27.65 3.39 -18.00
C GLU A 138 27.56 3.08 -19.50
N SER A 139 26.72 2.11 -19.86
CA SER A 139 26.46 1.79 -21.26
C SER A 139 25.46 2.74 -21.91
N ILE A 140 24.65 3.47 -21.13
CA ILE A 140 23.79 4.52 -21.66
C ILE A 140 24.66 5.72 -22.04
N ARG A 141 24.50 6.22 -23.26
CA ARG A 141 25.35 7.31 -23.74
C ARG A 141 25.15 8.60 -22.95
N PRO A 142 26.23 9.41 -22.80
CA PRO A 142 26.18 10.79 -22.32
C PRO A 142 25.06 11.65 -22.90
N SER A 143 24.84 11.58 -24.22
CA SER A 143 23.79 12.38 -24.89
C SER A 143 22.39 11.89 -24.53
N SER A 144 22.20 10.58 -24.40
CA SER A 144 20.92 9.94 -24.10
C SER A 144 20.51 10.17 -22.65
N MET A 145 21.47 10.09 -21.71
CA MET A 145 21.23 10.34 -20.29
C MET A 145 20.64 11.72 -19.99
N SER A 146 20.94 12.73 -20.82
CA SER A 146 20.37 14.07 -20.64
C SER A 146 18.86 14.13 -20.86
N PHE A 147 18.28 13.12 -21.53
CA PHE A 147 16.85 12.96 -21.79
C PHE A 147 16.14 12.05 -20.79
N LEU A 148 16.88 11.34 -19.93
CA LEU A 148 16.29 10.45 -18.92
C LEU A 148 15.37 11.23 -17.98
N THR A 149 14.13 10.78 -17.88
CA THR A 149 13.11 11.32 -16.98
C THR A 149 12.74 10.34 -15.86
N SER A 150 12.97 9.04 -16.03
CA SER A 150 12.66 8.02 -15.02
C SER A 150 13.74 6.93 -14.99
N LEU A 151 14.32 6.69 -13.81
CA LEU A 151 15.37 5.68 -13.61
C LEU A 151 15.21 5.02 -12.24
N ASN A 152 15.13 3.70 -12.22
CA ASN A 152 15.01 2.89 -11.01
C ASN A 152 16.22 1.97 -10.85
N PHE A 153 16.96 2.16 -9.77
CA PHE A 153 17.99 1.23 -9.32
C PHE A 153 17.43 0.30 -8.25
N THR A 154 17.37 -1.00 -8.54
CA THR A 154 17.05 -2.03 -7.55
C THR A 154 18.27 -2.91 -7.32
N LEU A 155 19.14 -2.47 -6.42
CA LEU A 155 20.42 -3.14 -6.16
C LEU A 155 20.24 -4.44 -5.36
N HIS A 156 19.31 -4.43 -4.41
CA HIS A 156 18.90 -5.60 -3.65
C HIS A 156 17.53 -5.34 -3.03
N LYS A 157 16.60 -6.29 -3.17
CA LYS A 157 15.22 -6.16 -2.73
C LYS A 157 14.76 -7.47 -2.11
N ILE A 158 14.20 -7.37 -0.92
CA ILE A 158 13.55 -8.48 -0.24
C ILE A 158 12.08 -8.45 -0.65
N THR A 159 11.61 -9.55 -1.22
CA THR A 159 10.20 -9.73 -1.58
C THR A 159 9.36 -10.06 -0.34
N LEU A 160 8.04 -9.98 -0.49
CA LEU A 160 7.14 -10.43 0.58
C LEU A 160 7.31 -11.93 0.86
N GLU A 161 7.54 -12.72 -0.19
CA GLU A 161 7.80 -14.16 -0.07
C GLU A 161 9.05 -14.41 0.77
N ASP A 162 10.15 -13.72 0.46
CA ASP A 162 11.38 -13.78 1.25
C ASP A 162 11.12 -13.40 2.71
N ALA A 163 10.37 -12.32 2.97
CA ALA A 163 10.03 -11.89 4.32
C ALA A 163 9.19 -12.95 5.07
N CYS A 164 8.24 -13.59 4.38
CA CYS A 164 7.46 -14.70 4.92
C CYS A 164 8.34 -15.91 5.22
N GLU A 165 9.31 -16.23 4.36
CA GLU A 165 10.24 -17.33 4.58
C GLU A 165 11.24 -17.06 5.72
N ILE A 166 11.74 -15.83 5.83
CA ILE A 166 12.55 -15.36 6.96
C ILE A 166 11.79 -15.52 8.27
N SER A 167 10.51 -15.13 8.30
CA SER A 167 9.65 -15.29 9.49
C SER A 167 9.47 -16.76 9.90
N ARG A 168 9.63 -17.70 8.96
CA ARG A 168 9.55 -19.15 9.16
C ARG A 168 10.92 -19.77 9.49
N ASN A 169 11.97 -18.96 9.69
CA ASN A 169 13.36 -19.39 9.89
C ASN A 169 13.88 -20.33 8.80
N ARG A 170 13.42 -20.15 7.55
CA ARG A 170 14.00 -20.87 6.41
C ARG A 170 15.24 -20.13 5.93
N PRO A 171 16.28 -20.83 5.46
CA PRO A 171 17.37 -20.19 4.74
C PRO A 171 16.80 -19.62 3.43
N VAL A 172 16.89 -18.32 3.27
CA VAL A 172 16.47 -17.60 2.07
C VAL A 172 17.70 -16.89 1.52
N ASP A 173 17.92 -16.97 0.21
CA ASP A 173 19.00 -16.22 -0.44
C ASP A 173 18.74 -14.69 -0.39
N GLY A 174 17.50 -14.27 -0.10
CA GLY A 174 17.03 -12.89 0.03
C GLY A 174 17.21 -12.25 1.42
N LEU A 175 18.23 -12.62 2.19
CA LEU A 175 18.53 -11.89 3.43
C LEU A 175 19.02 -10.47 3.13
N PRO A 176 18.70 -9.46 3.98
CA PRO A 176 19.19 -8.11 3.79
C PRO A 176 20.72 -8.07 3.66
N LEU A 177 21.24 -7.18 2.84
CA LEU A 177 22.69 -7.04 2.65
C LEU A 177 23.38 -6.79 3.98
N THR A 178 24.48 -7.51 4.22
CA THR A 178 25.29 -7.38 5.43
C THR A 178 26.69 -6.89 5.10
N LYS A 179 27.34 -6.21 6.06
CA LYS A 179 28.66 -5.60 5.89
C LYS A 179 29.78 -6.58 5.50
N ASN A 180 29.65 -7.86 5.85
CA ASN A 180 30.73 -8.84 5.71
C ASN A 180 30.67 -9.65 4.40
N SER A 181 29.70 -9.37 3.52
CA SER A 181 29.59 -10.04 2.23
C SER A 181 30.44 -9.34 1.18
N GLU A 182 31.20 -10.12 0.40
CA GLU A 182 31.93 -9.63 -0.77
C GLU A 182 30.99 -8.96 -1.78
N LYS A 183 29.79 -9.55 -2.00
CA LYS A 183 28.73 -8.96 -2.84
C LYS A 183 28.40 -7.53 -2.40
N THR A 184 28.30 -7.28 -1.10
CA THR A 184 27.99 -5.94 -0.56
C THR A 184 29.08 -4.92 -0.87
N SER A 185 30.36 -5.30 -0.75
CA SER A 185 31.48 -4.37 -1.04
C SER A 185 31.52 -4.03 -2.51
N THR A 186 31.46 -5.05 -3.39
CA THR A 186 31.47 -4.85 -4.85
C THR A 186 30.30 -3.98 -5.29
N LEU A 187 29.10 -4.26 -4.77
CA LEU A 187 27.89 -3.49 -5.11
C LEU A 187 27.96 -2.04 -4.64
N LEU A 188 28.58 -1.78 -3.48
CA LEU A 188 28.78 -0.43 -2.98
C LEU A 188 29.75 0.36 -3.87
N ASP A 189 30.86 -0.26 -4.30
CA ASP A 189 31.85 0.37 -5.17
C ASP A 189 31.28 0.68 -6.56
N THR A 190 30.55 -0.27 -7.16
CA THR A 190 29.90 -0.05 -8.46
C THR A 190 28.75 0.95 -8.38
N TRP A 191 28.03 1.02 -7.25
CA TRP A 191 27.02 2.04 -7.01
C TRP A 191 27.63 3.45 -6.95
N TRP A 192 28.78 3.62 -6.28
CA TRP A 192 29.50 4.91 -6.28
C TRP A 192 29.89 5.35 -7.70
N ALA A 193 30.42 4.44 -8.51
CA ALA A 193 30.78 4.71 -9.90
C ALA A 193 29.55 5.13 -10.74
N ALA A 194 28.45 4.37 -10.61
CA ALA A 194 27.20 4.65 -11.31
C ALA A 194 26.62 6.03 -10.97
N VAL A 195 26.63 6.41 -9.69
CA VAL A 195 26.16 7.74 -9.26
C VAL A 195 27.05 8.87 -9.78
N HIS A 196 28.37 8.68 -9.78
CA HIS A 196 29.29 9.64 -10.37
C HIS A 196 29.08 9.80 -11.88
N HIS A 197 28.82 8.69 -12.58
CA HIS A 197 28.47 8.69 -13.99
C HIS A 197 27.17 9.47 -14.23
N LEU A 198 26.10 9.11 -13.50
CA LEU A 198 24.80 9.76 -13.60
C LEU A 198 24.91 11.28 -13.39
N ASN A 199 25.57 11.70 -12.31
CA ASN A 199 25.74 13.12 -11.96
C ASN A 199 26.41 13.95 -13.06
N ARG A 200 27.27 13.34 -13.88
CA ARG A 200 28.01 14.05 -14.93
C ARG A 200 27.12 14.42 -16.12
N PHE A 201 26.04 13.68 -16.36
CA PHE A 201 25.31 13.73 -17.62
C PHE A 201 23.81 13.99 -17.49
N ILE A 202 23.22 13.82 -16.30
CA ILE A 202 21.81 14.16 -16.09
C ILE A 202 21.58 15.67 -16.12
N THR A 203 20.41 16.06 -16.61
CA THR A 203 19.95 17.44 -16.52
C THR A 203 19.33 17.68 -15.13
N PRO A 204 19.73 18.74 -14.40
CA PRO A 204 19.10 19.06 -13.12
C PRO A 204 17.57 19.23 -13.26
N GLY A 205 16.82 18.63 -12.33
CA GLY A 205 15.36 18.78 -12.24
C GLY A 205 14.54 18.04 -13.29
N THR A 206 15.14 17.14 -14.08
CA THR A 206 14.41 16.35 -15.09
C THR A 206 14.14 14.90 -14.67
N LEU A 207 15.03 14.32 -13.87
CA LEU A 207 15.01 12.89 -13.54
C LEU A 207 14.13 12.57 -12.32
N ASP A 208 13.31 11.55 -12.43
CA ASP A 208 12.67 10.82 -11.35
C ASP A 208 13.54 9.61 -10.99
N LEU A 209 14.18 9.66 -9.82
CA LEU A 209 15.15 8.65 -9.40
C LEU A 209 14.59 7.76 -8.31
N PHE A 210 14.38 6.47 -8.61
CA PHE A 210 13.96 5.45 -7.67
C PHE A 210 15.17 4.61 -7.24
N PHE A 211 15.31 4.32 -5.95
CA PHE A 211 16.43 3.56 -5.42
C PHE A 211 15.99 2.58 -4.33
N THR A 212 16.20 1.30 -4.57
CA THR A 212 15.91 0.21 -3.63
C THR A 212 17.18 -0.58 -3.33
N CYS A 213 17.59 -0.59 -2.07
CA CYS A 213 18.68 -1.42 -1.56
C CYS A 213 18.39 -1.80 -0.11
N ASP A 214 17.85 -3.00 0.12
CA ASP A 214 17.46 -3.46 1.44
C ASP A 214 18.68 -3.93 2.26
N VAL A 215 19.06 -3.16 3.29
CA VAL A 215 20.24 -3.45 4.10
C VAL A 215 19.89 -3.87 5.53
N ALA A 216 20.81 -4.60 6.17
CA ALA A 216 20.61 -5.12 7.53
C ALA A 216 20.78 -4.06 8.64
N ASP A 217 21.60 -3.02 8.42
CA ASP A 217 21.97 -2.07 9.46
C ASP A 217 22.10 -0.62 8.97
N TYR A 218 22.06 0.31 9.92
CA TYR A 218 22.10 1.75 9.67
C TYR A 218 23.42 2.21 9.04
N GLN A 219 24.56 1.61 9.38
CA GLN A 219 25.85 2.04 8.84
C GLN A 219 25.95 1.68 7.36
N LEU A 220 25.47 0.50 6.98
CA LEU A 220 25.41 0.11 5.59
C LEU A 220 24.40 0.96 4.81
N ALA A 221 23.25 1.27 5.41
CA ALA A 221 22.26 2.18 4.82
C ALA A 221 22.89 3.55 4.55
N PHE A 222 23.67 4.07 5.50
CA PHE A 222 24.39 5.33 5.36
C PHE A 222 25.42 5.27 4.22
N ASN A 223 26.14 4.16 4.07
CA ASN A 223 27.13 4.00 3.02
C ASN A 223 26.48 3.99 1.61
N PHE A 224 25.36 3.28 1.42
CA PHE A 224 24.61 3.30 0.15
C PHE A 224 23.91 4.65 -0.10
N ALA A 225 23.55 5.37 0.96
CA ALA A 225 22.98 6.71 0.88
C ALA A 225 24.02 7.82 0.60
N ALA A 226 25.31 7.60 0.92
CA ALA A 226 26.33 8.64 0.80
C ALA A 226 26.54 9.18 -0.63
N PRO A 227 26.55 8.36 -1.70
CA PRO A 227 26.68 8.83 -3.09
C PRO A 227 25.67 9.90 -3.48
N PHE A 228 24.45 9.84 -2.93
CA PHE A 228 23.40 10.80 -3.23
C PHE A 228 23.76 12.25 -2.87
N ALA A 229 24.66 12.47 -1.92
CA ALA A 229 25.13 13.80 -1.58
C ALA A 229 25.89 14.50 -2.72
N THR A 230 26.34 13.72 -3.73
CA THR A 230 27.04 14.22 -4.91
C THR A 230 26.14 14.43 -6.12
N LEU A 231 24.90 13.91 -6.09
CA LEU A 231 23.97 13.99 -7.20
C LEU A 231 23.48 15.43 -7.41
N THR A 232 23.47 15.84 -8.66
CA THR A 232 22.71 16.98 -9.15
C THR A 232 21.23 16.75 -8.85
N ALA A 233 20.54 17.81 -8.41
CA ALA A 233 19.17 17.69 -7.90
C ALA A 233 18.22 17.07 -8.95
N PRO A 234 17.69 15.85 -8.72
CA PRO A 234 16.68 15.27 -9.60
C PRO A 234 15.33 15.99 -9.42
N ARG A 235 14.38 15.78 -10.34
CA ARG A 235 12.99 16.25 -10.23
C ARG A 235 12.34 15.70 -8.96
N SER A 236 12.60 14.43 -8.70
CA SER A 236 12.11 13.69 -7.55
C SER A 236 13.05 12.53 -7.22
N CYS A 237 13.01 12.05 -5.97
CA CYS A 237 13.89 11.01 -5.48
C CYS A 237 13.13 10.13 -4.48
N TRP A 238 13.04 8.83 -4.77
CA TRP A 238 12.46 7.82 -3.91
C TRP A 238 13.56 6.87 -3.46
N VAL A 239 13.63 6.65 -2.15
CA VAL A 239 14.72 5.91 -1.54
C VAL A 239 14.12 4.88 -0.60
N ARG A 240 14.43 3.60 -0.79
CA ARG A 240 14.15 2.48 0.11
C ARG A 240 15.48 1.84 0.51
N LEU A 241 15.75 1.82 1.82
CA LEU A 241 16.98 1.29 2.40
C LEU A 241 16.78 0.03 3.25
N ALA A 242 15.53 -0.37 3.52
CA ALA A 242 15.23 -1.64 4.16
C ALA A 242 13.78 -2.07 3.91
N ALA A 243 13.58 -3.39 3.80
CA ALA A 243 12.29 -4.01 3.55
C ALA A 243 11.32 -3.86 4.73
N HIS A 244 11.83 -3.61 5.93
CA HIS A 244 11.02 -3.34 7.10
C HIS A 244 11.26 -1.93 7.62
N HIS A 245 10.22 -1.35 8.21
CA HIS A 245 10.32 -0.05 8.84
C HIS A 245 11.28 -0.07 10.04
N ASN A 246 12.36 0.68 9.92
CA ASN A 246 13.30 1.02 10.97
C ASN A 246 13.34 2.55 11.06
N PRO A 247 12.90 3.17 12.18
CA PRO A 247 12.78 4.62 12.27
C PRO A 247 14.06 5.40 11.95
N ARG A 248 15.23 4.83 12.28
CA ARG A 248 16.53 5.49 12.00
C ARG A 248 16.88 5.45 10.53
N ILE A 249 16.68 4.31 9.87
CA ILE A 249 16.94 4.14 8.44
C ILE A 249 15.89 4.90 7.62
N ALA A 250 14.62 4.88 8.02
CA ALA A 250 13.55 5.67 7.39
C ALA A 250 13.85 7.18 7.45
N SER A 251 14.32 7.67 8.60
CA SER A 251 14.76 9.08 8.75
C SER A 251 15.95 9.42 7.83
N LEU A 252 16.89 8.49 7.67
CA LEU A 252 18.00 8.63 6.71
C LEU A 252 17.47 8.69 5.26
N ALA A 253 16.61 7.75 4.84
CA ALA A 253 16.01 7.74 3.52
C ALA A 253 15.28 9.06 3.21
N ARG A 254 14.49 9.57 4.18
CA ARG A 254 13.83 10.87 4.09
C ARG A 254 14.82 12.02 3.92
N THR A 255 15.85 12.05 4.74
CA THR A 255 16.87 13.12 4.70
C THR A 255 17.59 13.14 3.36
N VAL A 256 17.94 11.95 2.83
CA VAL A 256 18.63 11.78 1.55
C VAL A 256 17.76 12.27 0.40
N SER A 257 16.52 11.77 0.31
CA SER A 257 15.58 12.13 -0.75
C SER A 257 15.25 13.63 -0.75
N LEU A 258 14.98 14.23 0.42
CA LEU A 258 14.74 15.68 0.55
C LEU A 258 15.97 16.50 0.14
N ARG A 259 17.17 16.09 0.58
CA ARG A 259 18.42 16.78 0.24
C ARG A 259 18.70 16.73 -1.26
N CYS A 260 18.38 15.61 -1.91
CA CYS A 260 18.54 15.48 -3.36
C CYS A 260 17.62 16.44 -4.10
N THR A 261 16.35 16.53 -3.71
CA THR A 261 15.32 17.20 -4.52
C THR A 261 15.15 18.69 -4.22
N GLN A 262 15.26 19.09 -2.95
CA GLN A 262 14.99 20.47 -2.50
C GLN A 262 16.26 21.23 -2.15
N GLY A 263 17.43 20.59 -2.26
CA GLY A 263 18.67 21.06 -1.64
C GLY A 263 18.61 20.97 -0.11
N ILE A 264 19.51 21.68 0.58
CA ILE A 264 19.34 21.89 2.02
C ILE A 264 18.02 22.67 2.16
N PRO A 265 16.98 22.12 2.83
CA PRO A 265 15.69 22.80 2.92
C PRO A 265 15.97 24.22 3.43
N PRO A 266 15.46 25.26 2.75
CA PRO A 266 15.81 26.64 3.08
C PRO A 266 15.50 26.88 4.56
N SER A 267 16.54 26.91 5.39
CA SER A 267 16.49 27.08 6.84
C SER A 267 16.09 28.51 7.25
N GLU A 268 15.59 29.32 6.31
CA GLU A 268 15.58 30.78 6.48
C GLU A 268 14.19 31.37 6.72
N LYS A 269 13.10 30.61 6.53
CA LYS A 269 11.79 31.08 6.97
C LYS A 269 11.57 30.61 8.40
N ALA A 270 11.40 31.57 9.30
CA ALA A 270 10.98 31.28 10.67
C ALA A 270 9.74 30.36 10.64
N PRO A 271 9.71 29.30 11.45
CA PRO A 271 8.59 28.36 11.43
C PRO A 271 7.28 29.09 11.73
N PHE A 272 6.21 28.66 11.09
CA PHE A 272 4.88 29.19 11.36
C PHE A 272 4.56 29.06 12.85
N ARG A 273 4.19 30.18 13.49
CA ARG A 273 3.88 30.23 14.92
C ARG A 273 2.49 29.66 15.19
N TYR A 274 2.34 28.35 14.98
CA TYR A 274 1.07 27.64 15.11
C TYR A 274 0.38 27.89 16.46
N MET A 275 1.15 27.99 17.55
CA MET A 275 0.62 28.21 18.89
C MET A 275 0.09 29.63 19.14
N ASP A 276 0.32 30.57 18.22
CA ASP A 276 -0.27 31.92 18.29
C ASP A 276 -1.71 31.94 17.73
N LEU A 277 -2.15 30.87 17.06
CA LEU A 277 -3.51 30.77 16.54
C LEU A 277 -4.51 30.58 17.70
N PRO A 278 -5.73 31.16 17.60
CA PRO A 278 -6.83 30.82 18.49
C PRO A 278 -7.06 29.31 18.53
N ARG A 279 -7.44 28.78 19.69
CA ARG A 279 -7.57 27.32 19.90
C ARG A 279 -8.51 26.67 18.90
N GLU A 280 -9.60 27.34 18.56
CA GLU A 280 -10.60 26.88 17.61
C GLU A 280 -9.98 26.68 16.22
N VAL A 281 -9.17 27.63 15.77
CA VAL A 281 -8.45 27.54 14.50
C VAL A 281 -7.40 26.42 14.56
N ARG A 282 -6.71 26.25 15.69
CA ARG A 282 -5.78 25.13 15.90
C ARG A 282 -6.48 23.78 15.73
N LEU A 283 -7.63 23.59 16.38
CA LEU A 283 -8.42 22.35 16.23
C LEU A 283 -8.88 22.15 14.78
N MET A 284 -9.38 23.19 14.11
CA MET A 284 -9.76 23.11 12.69
C MET A 284 -8.58 22.70 11.80
N VAL A 285 -7.40 23.29 12.00
CA VAL A 285 -6.20 22.90 11.25
C VAL A 285 -5.87 21.42 11.49
N LEU A 286 -5.92 20.96 12.74
CA LEU A 286 -5.64 19.56 13.08
C LEU A 286 -6.65 18.58 12.49
N GLU A 287 -7.90 18.99 12.27
CA GLU A 287 -8.92 18.17 11.60
C GLU A 287 -8.61 17.91 10.12
N HIS A 288 -7.73 18.72 9.53
CA HIS A 288 -7.21 18.54 8.16
C HIS A 288 -5.82 17.87 8.14
N THR A 289 -5.47 17.12 9.19
CA THR A 289 -4.21 16.37 9.26
C THR A 289 -4.46 14.88 9.44
N ASP A 290 -3.39 14.09 9.46
CA ASP A 290 -3.42 12.65 9.76
C ASP A 290 -3.94 12.31 11.17
N LEU A 291 -4.34 13.28 11.99
CA LEU A 291 -5.10 13.02 13.21
C LEU A 291 -6.50 12.49 12.92
N VAL A 292 -7.06 12.82 11.76
CA VAL A 292 -8.30 12.23 11.28
C VAL A 292 -7.92 11.22 10.21
N THR A 293 -8.17 9.95 10.48
CA THR A 293 -7.86 8.89 9.52
C THR A 293 -8.73 9.02 8.28
N PRO A 294 -8.27 8.53 7.12
CA PRO A 294 -9.04 8.45 5.88
C PRO A 294 -10.51 8.05 6.03
N LEU A 295 -10.75 7.06 6.87
CA LEU A 295 -12.05 6.42 7.09
C LEU A 295 -12.67 6.79 8.44
N GLN A 296 -12.05 7.72 9.17
CA GLN A 296 -12.43 8.05 10.55
C GLN A 296 -12.50 6.80 11.44
N GLU A 297 -11.61 5.84 11.21
CA GLU A 297 -11.50 4.57 11.91
C GLU A 297 -10.05 4.34 12.33
N VAL A 298 -9.85 3.97 13.59
CA VAL A 298 -8.55 3.53 14.07
C VAL A 298 -8.73 2.21 14.80
N ASN A 299 -7.98 1.20 14.41
CA ASN A 299 -7.91 -0.03 15.16
C ASN A 299 -6.83 0.07 16.26
N TRP A 300 -7.16 -0.47 17.42
CA TRP A 300 -6.33 -0.54 18.60
C TRP A 300 -6.16 -2.01 19.02
N ASN A 301 -4.94 -2.49 18.91
CA ASN A 301 -4.51 -3.84 19.31
C ASN A 301 -3.21 -3.77 20.14
N ASN A 302 -3.19 -2.90 21.15
CA ASN A 302 -1.97 -2.39 21.83
C ASN A 302 -1.12 -1.41 21.02
N ARG A 303 -1.44 -1.23 19.74
CA ARG A 303 -0.91 -0.16 18.88
C ARG A 303 -2.07 0.44 18.11
N TYR A 304 -1.96 1.72 17.74
CA TYR A 304 -2.90 2.32 16.80
C TYR A 304 -2.44 1.98 15.38
N ASN A 305 -3.32 1.38 14.60
CA ASN A 305 -3.10 1.08 13.20
C ASN A 305 -4.41 1.27 12.43
N LEU A 306 -4.30 1.30 11.11
CA LEU A 306 -5.46 1.13 10.25
C LEU A 306 -5.60 -0.34 9.92
N PHE A 307 -6.84 -0.80 9.92
CA PHE A 307 -7.19 -2.06 9.30
C PHE A 307 -7.58 -1.76 7.85
N TRP A 308 -6.94 -2.43 6.90
CA TRP A 308 -7.27 -2.30 5.48
C TRP A 308 -7.83 -3.63 4.98
N SER A 309 -9.02 -3.60 4.37
CA SER A 309 -9.49 -4.76 3.64
C SER A 309 -8.70 -4.91 2.34
N GLY A 310 -7.83 -5.91 2.27
CA GLY A 310 -7.25 -6.39 0.99
C GLY A 310 -8.33 -6.96 0.05
N GLY A 311 -9.51 -7.26 0.60
CA GLY A 311 -10.61 -7.99 -0.02
C GLY A 311 -11.62 -7.15 -0.82
N PHE A 312 -11.38 -5.85 -1.08
CA PHE A 312 -11.86 -5.32 -2.36
C PHE A 312 -10.98 -5.92 -3.45
N GLY A 313 -11.05 -7.25 -3.64
CA GLY A 313 -11.07 -7.75 -4.99
C GLY A 313 -12.25 -7.00 -5.60
N VAL A 314 -11.94 -6.17 -6.58
CA VAL A 314 -12.95 -5.50 -7.39
C VAL A 314 -13.93 -6.60 -7.77
N LEU A 315 -15.12 -6.60 -7.16
CA LEU A 315 -16.24 -7.31 -7.76
C LEU A 315 -16.32 -6.68 -9.16
N ASP A 316 -16.02 -7.46 -10.19
CA ASP A 316 -16.21 -7.11 -11.59
C ASP A 316 -17.64 -6.57 -11.75
N GLY A 317 -17.84 -5.25 -11.62
CA GLY A 317 -19.16 -4.65 -11.64
C GLY A 317 -19.36 -3.33 -10.88
N LEU A 318 -18.52 -2.97 -9.91
CA LEU A 318 -18.62 -1.67 -9.22
C LEU A 318 -17.47 -0.74 -9.61
N GLU A 319 -17.54 -0.18 -10.82
CA GLU A 319 -16.64 0.90 -11.29
C GLU A 319 -16.60 2.10 -10.32
N GLU A 320 -17.63 2.29 -9.50
CA GLU A 320 -17.73 3.38 -8.50
C GLU A 320 -16.75 3.24 -7.31
N ILE A 321 -16.12 2.08 -7.08
CA ILE A 321 -15.20 1.90 -5.93
C ILE A 321 -13.86 2.62 -6.15
N HIS A 322 -13.43 2.79 -7.41
CA HIS A 322 -12.21 3.56 -7.72
C HIS A 322 -12.31 5.03 -7.32
N GLU A 323 -13.54 5.56 -7.19
CA GLU A 323 -13.78 6.94 -6.75
C GLU A 323 -13.83 7.07 -5.21
N HIS A 324 -13.92 5.96 -4.46
CA HIS A 324 -13.96 6.05 -3.00
C HIS A 324 -12.60 6.54 -2.47
N PRO A 325 -12.52 7.63 -1.68
CA PRO A 325 -11.23 8.19 -1.23
C PRO A 325 -10.34 7.18 -0.49
N ALA A 326 -10.96 6.21 0.19
CA ALA A 326 -10.24 5.14 0.87
C ALA A 326 -9.53 4.16 -0.08
N TYR A 327 -9.96 4.06 -1.34
CA TYR A 327 -9.29 3.30 -2.40
C TYR A 327 -7.98 4.01 -2.82
N LEU A 328 -7.96 5.34 -2.89
CA LEU A 328 -6.73 6.12 -3.15
C LEU A 328 -5.78 6.17 -1.95
N LEU A 329 -6.30 5.88 -0.76
CA LEU A 329 -5.53 5.75 0.49
C LEU A 329 -5.12 4.30 0.74
N ARG A 330 -5.57 3.39 -0.13
CA ARG A 330 -5.27 1.97 -0.12
C ARG A 330 -3.80 1.84 -0.48
N ASP A 331 -3.08 1.31 0.49
CA ASP A 331 -1.91 0.49 0.34
C ASP A 331 -1.11 0.69 -0.95
N CYS A 332 0.08 1.27 -0.82
CA CYS A 332 1.21 1.10 -1.75
C CYS A 332 1.67 -0.38 -1.87
N TYR A 333 0.76 -1.34 -1.70
CA TYR A 333 0.93 -2.78 -1.64
C TYR A 333 0.41 -3.46 -2.90
N LEU A 334 -0.58 -2.92 -3.62
CA LEU A 334 -1.23 -3.72 -4.67
C LEU A 334 -0.59 -3.55 -6.05
N ASP A 335 -0.06 -2.37 -6.40
CA ASP A 335 0.39 -2.12 -7.77
C ASP A 335 1.92 -2.01 -7.94
N ASP A 336 2.70 -1.81 -6.85
CA ASP A 336 4.15 -1.49 -6.95
C ASP A 336 5.09 -2.59 -6.41
N PHE A 337 4.61 -3.83 -6.24
CA PHE A 337 5.48 -4.88 -5.69
C PHE A 337 6.64 -5.25 -6.60
N GLU A 338 6.53 -5.08 -7.91
CA GLU A 338 7.62 -5.34 -8.85
C GLU A 338 8.66 -4.21 -8.86
N GLU A 339 8.23 -2.95 -8.66
CA GLU A 339 9.13 -1.78 -8.69
C GLU A 339 9.71 -1.39 -7.31
N GLY A 340 9.12 -1.91 -6.23
CA GLY A 340 9.57 -1.68 -4.86
C GLY A 340 8.75 -0.59 -4.18
N SER A 341 7.87 -0.96 -3.26
CA SER A 341 7.07 0.03 -2.51
C SER A 341 7.96 0.99 -1.71
N PHE A 342 7.77 2.30 -1.91
CA PHE A 342 8.44 3.39 -1.19
C PHE A 342 7.64 3.89 0.02
N CYS A 343 6.70 3.09 0.50
CA CYS A 343 5.86 3.43 1.64
C CYS A 343 6.67 3.54 2.95
N SER A 344 6.77 4.76 3.47
CA SER A 344 7.51 5.04 4.72
C SER A 344 6.90 4.38 5.98
N VAL A 345 5.64 3.95 5.90
CA VAL A 345 4.94 3.24 6.99
C VAL A 345 5.39 1.79 7.09
N ARG A 346 5.70 1.16 5.94
CA ARG A 346 5.99 -0.28 5.83
C ARG A 346 7.47 -0.57 5.72
N HIS A 347 8.18 0.30 5.01
CA HIS A 347 9.58 0.16 4.68
C HIS A 347 10.40 1.26 5.34
N SER A 348 11.72 1.08 5.39
CA SER A 348 12.62 2.19 5.65
C SER A 348 12.83 2.98 4.37
N ALA A 349 11.76 3.62 3.92
CA ALA A 349 11.68 4.29 2.64
C ALA A 349 11.10 5.70 2.75
N TYR A 350 11.31 6.51 1.72
CA TYR A 350 10.70 7.82 1.57
C TYR A 350 10.57 8.22 0.10
N ALA A 351 9.43 8.83 -0.22
CA ALA A 351 9.10 9.42 -1.51
C ALA A 351 9.13 10.95 -1.38
N SER A 352 9.90 11.65 -2.22
CA SER A 352 9.88 13.13 -2.22
C SER A 352 8.59 13.71 -2.79
N SER A 353 7.89 12.95 -3.64
CA SER A 353 6.60 13.31 -4.21
C SER A 353 5.46 12.76 -3.34
N PRO A 354 4.25 13.34 -3.39
CA PRO A 354 3.10 12.89 -2.60
C PRO A 354 2.48 11.56 -3.09
N SER A 355 3.26 10.67 -3.74
CA SER A 355 2.75 9.41 -4.28
C SER A 355 2.35 8.41 -3.18
N CYS A 356 2.99 8.45 -2.02
CA CYS A 356 2.61 7.62 -0.88
C CYS A 356 1.62 8.36 0.02
N THR A 357 0.35 7.97 -0.05
CA THR A 357 -0.75 8.48 0.79
C THR A 357 -1.06 7.57 1.98
N CYS A 358 -0.25 6.51 2.19
CA CYS A 358 -0.41 5.62 3.35
C CYS A 358 -0.38 6.41 4.65
N TRP A 359 -1.46 6.29 5.41
CA TRP A 359 -1.57 6.91 6.72
C TRP A 359 -0.61 6.27 7.72
N ALA A 360 0.03 7.12 8.52
CA ALA A 360 0.78 6.72 9.70
C ALA A 360 0.22 7.44 10.94
N PRO A 361 0.26 6.83 12.13
CA PRO A 361 -0.09 7.54 13.34
C PRO A 361 0.75 8.82 13.46
N PRO A 362 0.15 10.02 13.61
CA PRO A 362 0.84 11.31 13.65
C PRO A 362 1.54 11.54 15.00
N THR A 363 2.38 10.57 15.39
CA THR A 363 3.14 10.51 16.64
C THR A 363 3.86 11.83 16.96
N PRO A 364 4.50 12.54 16.00
CA PRO A 364 5.13 13.82 16.29
C PRO A 364 4.18 14.86 16.90
N MET A 365 2.89 14.89 16.51
CA MET A 365 1.92 15.83 17.06
C MET A 365 1.60 15.55 18.54
N PHE A 366 1.67 14.28 18.96
CA PHE A 366 1.48 13.89 20.35
C PHE A 366 2.74 14.07 21.22
N LEU A 367 3.91 14.28 20.61
CA LEU A 367 5.20 14.35 21.32
C LEU A 367 5.83 15.74 21.35
N ALA A 368 5.39 16.68 20.49
CA ALA A 368 6.06 17.97 20.32
C ALA A 368 5.91 18.93 21.52
N ASP A 369 4.69 19.10 22.06
CA ASP A 369 4.37 20.00 23.17
C ASP A 369 3.09 19.53 23.89
N HIS A 370 2.92 19.93 25.16
CA HIS A 370 1.75 19.58 25.97
C HIS A 370 0.43 20.13 25.41
N SER A 371 0.40 21.40 24.99
CA SER A 371 -0.83 22.04 24.51
C SER A 371 -1.23 21.51 23.13
N LEU A 372 -0.27 21.32 22.22
CA LEU A 372 -0.51 20.67 20.93
C LEU A 372 -0.99 19.23 21.12
N ARG A 373 -0.39 18.48 22.06
CA ARG A 373 -0.82 17.12 22.38
C ARG A 373 -2.25 17.07 22.90
N ASP A 374 -2.66 18.02 23.72
CA ASP A 374 -4.03 18.06 24.25
C ASP A 374 -5.05 18.35 23.13
N ASP A 375 -4.74 19.25 22.21
CA ASP A 375 -5.59 19.51 21.04
C ASP A 375 -5.58 18.33 20.05
N ALA A 376 -4.44 17.68 19.85
CA ALA A 376 -4.33 16.47 19.04
C ALA A 376 -5.14 15.30 19.62
N ASN A 377 -5.10 15.12 20.95
CA ASN A 377 -5.93 14.15 21.65
C ASN A 377 -7.42 14.47 21.48
N GLU A 378 -7.83 15.74 21.58
CA GLU A 378 -9.22 16.10 21.32
C GLU A 378 -9.62 15.69 19.90
N VAL A 379 -8.89 16.13 18.87
CA VAL A 379 -9.26 15.85 17.48
C VAL A 379 -9.26 14.36 17.19
N PHE A 380 -8.18 13.65 17.52
CA PHE A 380 -8.02 12.23 17.21
C PHE A 380 -9.14 11.37 17.81
N PHE A 381 -9.41 11.50 19.11
CA PHE A 381 -10.41 10.64 19.77
C PHE A 381 -11.85 11.09 19.50
N LYS A 382 -12.08 12.34 19.11
CA LYS A 382 -13.40 12.87 18.78
C LYS A 382 -13.83 12.56 17.35
N ARG A 383 -12.88 12.57 16.41
CA ARG A 383 -13.13 12.43 14.98
C ARG A 383 -12.96 11.00 14.46
N ASN A 384 -12.32 10.10 15.21
CA ASN A 384 -12.19 8.71 14.81
C ASN A 384 -13.03 7.78 15.69
N ARG A 385 -13.64 6.78 15.06
CA ARG A 385 -14.13 5.55 15.70
C ARG A 385 -12.94 4.73 16.16
N ILE A 386 -12.91 4.41 17.45
CA ILE A 386 -11.87 3.56 18.04
C ILE A 386 -12.36 2.12 18.06
N ILE A 387 -11.73 1.28 17.25
CA ILE A 387 -12.02 -0.15 17.15
C ILE A 387 -11.03 -0.89 18.05
N ILE A 388 -11.53 -1.71 18.96
CA ILE A 388 -10.74 -2.48 19.92
C ILE A 388 -10.88 -3.94 19.52
N SER A 389 -9.91 -4.46 18.78
CA SER A 389 -9.93 -5.82 18.25
C SER A 389 -8.69 -6.61 18.67
N PRO A 390 -8.75 -7.96 18.70
CA PRO A 390 -7.55 -8.78 18.79
C PRO A 390 -6.68 -8.62 17.52
N ASP A 391 -5.41 -9.02 17.61
CA ASP A 391 -4.47 -9.04 16.48
C ASP A 391 -4.95 -9.94 15.33
N ARG A 392 -5.65 -11.03 15.68
CA ARG A 392 -6.18 -12.03 14.76
C ARG A 392 -7.67 -12.19 15.02
N VAL A 393 -8.47 -11.39 14.33
CA VAL A 393 -9.93 -11.52 14.36
C VAL A 393 -10.38 -12.77 13.61
N ASP A 394 -9.63 -13.19 12.58
CA ASP A 394 -9.84 -14.35 11.70
C ASP A 394 -9.82 -15.71 12.42
N LEU A 395 -9.19 -15.79 13.58
CA LEU A 395 -8.98 -17.07 14.27
C LEU A 395 -10.00 -17.28 15.39
N PRO A 396 -10.69 -18.44 15.41
CA PRO A 396 -11.58 -18.75 16.51
C PRO A 396 -10.79 -18.97 17.80
N VAL A 397 -11.21 -18.31 18.87
CA VAL A 397 -10.55 -18.43 20.18
C VAL A 397 -11.18 -19.53 21.03
N GLN A 398 -10.32 -20.19 21.80
CA GLN A 398 -10.73 -21.20 22.80
C GLN A 398 -10.58 -20.70 24.24
N ALA A 399 -9.93 -19.55 24.43
CA ALA A 399 -9.76 -18.88 25.71
C ALA A 399 -9.64 -17.38 25.45
N LEU A 400 -10.18 -16.57 26.35
CA LEU A 400 -9.99 -15.13 26.34
C LEU A 400 -8.80 -14.71 27.21
N PRO A 401 -8.16 -13.56 26.91
CA PRO A 401 -7.11 -13.03 27.77
C PRO A 401 -7.69 -12.70 29.15
N THR A 402 -6.88 -12.88 30.20
CA THR A 402 -7.26 -12.55 31.59
C THR A 402 -7.72 -11.09 31.72
N ARG A 403 -7.09 -10.19 30.95
CA ARG A 403 -7.52 -8.80 30.80
C ARG A 403 -8.16 -8.61 29.43
N SER A 404 -9.42 -8.19 29.43
CA SER A 404 -10.14 -7.77 28.23
C SER A 404 -9.39 -6.66 27.51
N LEU A 405 -9.50 -6.63 26.18
CA LEU A 405 -8.86 -5.60 25.36
C LEU A 405 -9.40 -4.20 25.71
N LEU A 406 -10.68 -4.09 26.10
CA LEU A 406 -11.24 -2.83 26.59
C LEU A 406 -10.56 -2.36 27.90
N SER A 407 -10.32 -3.26 28.85
CA SER A 407 -9.58 -2.94 30.09
C SER A 407 -8.16 -2.47 29.80
N GLN A 408 -7.49 -3.12 28.84
CA GLN A 408 -6.16 -2.72 28.39
C GLN A 408 -6.21 -1.34 27.72
N PHE A 409 -7.11 -1.12 26.77
CA PHE A 409 -7.30 0.16 26.08
C PHE A 409 -7.52 1.30 27.08
N LEU A 410 -8.47 1.13 28.01
CA LEU A 410 -8.75 2.15 29.02
C LEU A 410 -7.53 2.43 29.91
N ALA A 411 -6.70 1.43 30.20
CA ALA A 411 -5.48 1.62 30.98
C ALA A 411 -4.40 2.41 30.21
N PHE A 412 -4.29 2.22 28.89
CA PHE A 412 -3.29 2.86 28.05
C PHE A 412 -3.71 4.23 27.50
N ALA A 413 -5.00 4.43 27.22
CA ALA A 413 -5.51 5.67 26.67
C ALA A 413 -5.29 6.85 27.67
N PRO A 414 -4.79 8.01 27.20
CA PRO A 414 -4.62 9.18 28.05
C PRO A 414 -5.94 9.55 28.75
N SER A 415 -5.90 9.82 30.05
CA SER A 415 -7.10 10.11 30.84
C SER A 415 -7.93 11.27 30.26
N MET A 416 -7.27 12.30 29.73
CA MET A 416 -7.92 13.44 29.09
C MET A 416 -8.56 13.07 27.75
N ALA A 417 -7.94 12.20 26.97
CA ALA A 417 -8.43 11.75 25.67
C ALA A 417 -9.77 11.00 25.77
N LEU A 418 -9.98 10.25 26.85
CA LEU A 418 -11.20 9.47 27.08
C LEU A 418 -12.48 10.32 27.07
N ASN A 419 -12.39 11.58 27.48
CA ASN A 419 -13.54 12.49 27.47
C ASN A 419 -13.97 12.92 26.05
N HIS A 420 -13.08 12.79 25.08
CA HIS A 420 -13.29 13.18 23.69
C HIS A 420 -13.82 12.04 22.83
N ILE A 421 -13.75 10.80 23.30
CA ILE A 421 -14.25 9.62 22.58
C ILE A 421 -15.74 9.76 22.27
N ARG A 422 -16.09 9.52 21.00
CA ARG A 422 -17.49 9.56 20.49
C ARG A 422 -17.98 8.23 19.95
N SER A 423 -17.09 7.39 19.43
CA SER A 423 -17.44 6.07 18.92
C SER A 423 -16.39 5.05 19.36
N VAL A 424 -16.87 3.95 19.95
CA VAL A 424 -16.05 2.79 20.30
C VAL A 424 -16.72 1.54 19.75
N GLU A 425 -15.93 0.68 19.14
CA GLU A 425 -16.34 -0.64 18.68
C GLU A 425 -15.47 -1.68 19.37
N VAL A 426 -16.09 -2.61 20.11
CA VAL A 426 -15.38 -3.70 20.79
C VAL A 426 -15.62 -4.99 20.04
N VAL A 427 -14.55 -5.60 19.54
CA VAL A 427 -14.63 -6.81 18.71
C VAL A 427 -14.18 -8.02 19.52
N PHE A 428 -15.08 -8.97 19.67
CA PHE A 428 -14.77 -10.33 20.11
C PHE A 428 -14.53 -11.20 18.86
N PRO A 429 -13.44 -11.98 18.83
CA PRO A 429 -13.19 -12.92 17.73
C PRO A 429 -14.23 -14.06 17.75
N PRO A 430 -14.29 -14.88 16.69
CA PRO A 430 -15.18 -16.04 16.64
C PRO A 430 -14.97 -16.95 17.85
N LEU A 431 -16.06 -17.36 18.47
CA LEU A 431 -16.01 -18.15 19.69
C LEU A 431 -16.09 -19.65 19.36
N ARG A 432 -15.02 -20.40 19.67
CA ARG A 432 -15.09 -21.87 19.67
C ARG A 432 -15.56 -22.32 21.04
N MET A 433 -16.86 -22.54 21.18
CA MET A 433 -17.48 -22.80 22.48
C MET A 433 -17.02 -24.13 23.09
N THR A 434 -16.01 -24.06 23.96
CA THR A 434 -15.57 -25.17 24.81
C THR A 434 -16.18 -25.01 26.22
N PRO A 435 -16.29 -26.07 27.02
CA PRO A 435 -16.74 -25.93 28.42
C PRO A 435 -15.91 -24.95 29.24
N ALA A 436 -14.59 -24.87 29.00
CA ALA A 436 -13.71 -23.93 29.68
C ALA A 436 -13.97 -22.48 29.26
N LEU A 437 -14.15 -22.23 27.95
CA LEU A 437 -14.48 -20.91 27.43
C LEU A 437 -15.85 -20.42 27.93
N HIS A 438 -16.86 -21.31 27.93
CA HIS A 438 -18.20 -21.02 28.45
C HIS A 438 -18.10 -20.54 29.91
N VAL A 439 -17.48 -21.32 30.79
CA VAL A 439 -17.30 -20.94 32.20
C VAL A 439 -16.55 -19.61 32.34
N GLN A 440 -15.50 -19.39 31.56
CA GLN A 440 -14.73 -18.15 31.58
C GLN A 440 -15.57 -16.93 31.18
N LEU A 441 -16.42 -17.07 30.16
CA LEU A 441 -17.22 -15.98 29.62
C LEU A 441 -18.43 -15.63 30.49
N ILE A 442 -19.06 -16.63 31.11
CA ILE A 442 -20.19 -16.41 32.03
C ILE A 442 -19.79 -15.55 33.24
N ASP A 443 -18.58 -15.72 33.77
CA ASP A 443 -18.02 -14.87 34.85
C ASP A 443 -16.78 -14.09 34.40
N TYR A 444 -16.89 -13.36 33.28
CA TYR A 444 -15.75 -12.58 32.79
C TYR A 444 -15.56 -11.29 33.60
N GLN A 445 -14.93 -11.41 34.79
CA GLN A 445 -14.83 -10.33 35.78
C GLN A 445 -14.08 -9.08 35.29
N ASP A 446 -13.06 -9.25 34.44
CA ASP A 446 -12.33 -8.10 33.89
C ASP A 446 -13.19 -7.30 32.92
N TRP A 447 -14.01 -7.96 32.08
CA TRP A 447 -15.00 -7.28 31.23
C TRP A 447 -15.98 -6.46 32.06
N ASN A 448 -16.55 -7.05 33.12
CA ASN A 448 -17.41 -6.36 34.07
C ASN A 448 -16.74 -5.13 34.72
N SER A 449 -15.43 -5.20 34.95
CA SER A 449 -14.64 -4.12 35.53
C SER A 449 -14.28 -3.06 34.50
N ALA A 450 -14.03 -3.45 33.25
CA ALA A 450 -13.81 -2.57 32.11
C ALA A 450 -15.06 -1.71 31.85
N ILE A 451 -16.26 -2.31 31.82
CA ILE A 451 -17.52 -1.58 31.61
C ILE A 451 -17.79 -0.57 32.73
N ARG A 452 -17.53 -0.93 33.99
CA ARG A 452 -17.63 0.01 35.11
C ARG A 452 -16.62 1.15 34.98
N SER A 453 -15.43 0.87 34.48
CA SER A 453 -14.39 1.88 34.26
C SER A 453 -14.74 2.80 33.09
N LEU A 454 -15.33 2.25 32.03
CA LEU A 454 -15.81 2.98 30.86
C LEU A 454 -16.83 4.05 31.27
N GLY A 455 -17.87 3.66 32.00
CA GLY A 455 -18.92 4.57 32.46
C GLY A 455 -18.45 5.65 33.44
N LYS A 456 -17.30 5.46 34.09
CA LYS A 456 -16.70 6.46 35.00
C LYS A 456 -15.77 7.45 34.30
N ARG A 457 -15.18 7.06 33.18
CA ARG A 457 -14.06 7.79 32.55
C ARG A 457 -14.42 8.43 31.21
N ILE A 458 -15.51 8.01 30.59
CA ILE A 458 -16.01 8.57 29.33
C ILE A 458 -17.35 9.25 29.60
N HIS A 459 -17.68 10.29 28.83
CA HIS A 459 -19.00 10.91 28.81
C HIS A 459 -20.00 10.03 28.04
N PRO A 460 -20.86 9.23 28.72
CA PRO A 460 -21.64 8.22 28.01
C PRO A 460 -22.63 8.85 27.03
N ARG A 461 -23.13 10.06 27.32
CA ARG A 461 -24.14 10.79 26.50
C ARG A 461 -23.68 11.18 25.11
N GLN A 462 -22.38 11.07 24.87
CA GLN A 462 -21.77 11.39 23.59
C GLN A 462 -21.17 10.14 22.93
N LEU A 463 -21.24 8.99 23.60
CA LEU A 463 -20.65 7.73 23.16
C LEU A 463 -21.68 6.89 22.42
N THR A 464 -21.36 6.56 21.18
CA THR A 464 -21.90 5.41 20.46
C THR A 464 -21.01 4.21 20.76
N LEU A 465 -21.59 3.13 21.27
CA LEU A 465 -20.87 1.89 21.58
C LEU A 465 -21.40 0.76 20.68
N SER A 466 -20.51 0.15 19.91
CA SER A 466 -20.78 -1.08 19.17
C SER A 466 -20.06 -2.24 19.82
N VAL A 467 -20.73 -3.39 19.98
CA VAL A 467 -20.10 -4.63 20.42
C VAL A 467 -20.38 -5.69 19.37
N VAL A 468 -19.29 -6.20 18.80
CA VAL A 468 -19.33 -7.19 17.72
C VAL A 468 -18.77 -8.51 18.25
N VAL A 469 -19.52 -9.59 18.07
CA VAL A 469 -19.01 -10.96 18.24
C VAL A 469 -18.88 -11.55 16.85
N ALA A 470 -17.67 -11.54 16.33
CA ALA A 470 -17.39 -11.83 14.93
C ALA A 470 -17.82 -13.25 14.54
N ASP A 471 -18.40 -13.35 13.36
CA ASP A 471 -18.66 -14.60 12.66
C ASP A 471 -17.82 -14.62 11.41
N LEU A 472 -16.88 -15.55 11.32
CA LEU A 472 -15.94 -15.58 10.21
C LEU A 472 -15.99 -16.92 9.52
N GLU A 473 -15.99 -16.85 8.18
CA GLU A 473 -15.73 -17.95 7.29
C GLU A 473 -14.25 -18.35 7.43
N PRO A 474 -13.96 -19.52 7.99
CA PRO A 474 -12.61 -20.05 7.86
C PRO A 474 -12.38 -20.36 6.39
N ASP A 475 -11.32 -19.79 5.78
CA ASP A 475 -10.91 -20.04 4.38
C ASP A 475 -10.72 -21.53 4.01
N ASN A 476 -10.79 -22.43 4.98
CA ASN A 476 -10.62 -23.86 4.79
C ASN A 476 -11.97 -24.57 4.89
N HIS A 477 -12.37 -25.15 3.75
CA HIS A 477 -13.57 -25.98 3.56
C HIS A 477 -13.76 -27.07 4.64
N GLU A 478 -12.68 -27.60 5.22
CA GLU A 478 -12.74 -28.57 6.31
C GLU A 478 -13.45 -28.01 7.56
N TRP A 479 -13.28 -26.72 7.84
CA TRP A 479 -13.95 -26.07 8.96
C TRP A 479 -15.43 -25.84 8.70
N THR A 480 -15.80 -25.49 7.47
CA THR A 480 -17.20 -25.38 7.04
C THR A 480 -17.94 -26.69 7.31
N THR A 481 -17.35 -27.83 6.93
CA THR A 481 -17.93 -29.16 7.16
C THR A 481 -18.05 -29.49 8.65
N ARG A 482 -17.08 -29.09 9.48
CA ARG A 482 -17.13 -29.32 10.94
C ARG A 482 -18.15 -28.42 11.65
N ARG A 483 -18.49 -27.26 11.08
CA ARG A 483 -19.49 -26.33 11.61
C ARG A 483 -20.90 -26.56 11.08
N ALA A 484 -21.07 -27.39 10.05
CA ALA A 484 -22.38 -27.70 9.46
C ALA A 484 -23.37 -28.36 10.44
N ILE A 485 -22.90 -28.88 11.58
CA ILE A 485 -23.74 -29.43 12.65
C ILE A 485 -23.33 -28.80 13.97
N VAL A 486 -24.16 -27.89 14.49
CA VAL A 486 -23.97 -27.30 15.82
C VAL A 486 -24.93 -28.00 16.79
N PRO A 487 -24.43 -28.76 17.78
CA PRO A 487 -25.30 -29.38 18.77
C PRO A 487 -26.11 -28.33 19.54
N ASP A 488 -27.38 -28.60 19.84
CA ASP A 488 -28.28 -27.69 20.58
C ASP A 488 -27.63 -27.14 21.85
N ARG A 489 -26.94 -28.00 22.61
CA ARG A 489 -26.20 -27.59 23.81
C ARG A 489 -25.16 -26.50 23.53
N VAL A 490 -24.45 -26.58 22.41
CA VAL A 490 -23.42 -25.60 22.03
C VAL A 490 -24.08 -24.29 21.60
N HIS A 491 -25.19 -24.37 20.85
CA HIS A 491 -26.02 -23.23 20.51
C HIS A 491 -26.49 -22.50 21.79
N ASP A 492 -27.12 -23.22 22.73
CA ASP A 492 -27.65 -22.65 23.97
C ASP A 492 -26.54 -22.01 24.82
N GLN A 493 -25.39 -22.68 24.95
CA GLN A 493 -24.22 -22.13 25.64
C GLN A 493 -23.71 -20.83 25.00
N LEU A 494 -23.79 -20.71 23.68
CA LEU A 494 -23.37 -19.51 22.96
C LEU A 494 -24.36 -18.36 23.17
N ILE A 495 -25.67 -18.63 23.18
CA ILE A 495 -26.70 -17.65 23.53
C ILE A 495 -26.52 -17.17 24.98
N GLU A 496 -26.28 -18.07 25.94
CA GLU A 496 -25.98 -17.70 27.33
C GLU A 496 -24.75 -16.78 27.42
N VAL A 497 -23.71 -17.07 26.63
CA VAL A 497 -22.50 -16.25 26.56
C VAL A 497 -22.78 -14.87 25.98
N TYR A 498 -23.62 -14.75 24.94
CA TYR A 498 -24.04 -13.44 24.43
C TYR A 498 -24.75 -12.65 25.51
N HIS A 499 -25.71 -13.24 26.22
CA HIS A 499 -26.36 -12.58 27.36
C HIS A 499 -25.34 -12.15 28.44
N ALA A 500 -24.37 -12.99 28.80
CA ALA A 500 -23.35 -12.67 29.80
C ALA A 500 -22.40 -11.54 29.37
N LEU A 501 -22.07 -11.45 28.07
CA LEU A 501 -21.26 -10.37 27.52
C LEU A 501 -22.03 -9.03 27.48
N PHE A 502 -23.31 -9.06 27.12
CA PHE A 502 -24.09 -7.84 26.90
C PHE A 502 -24.77 -7.32 28.17
N ALA A 503 -25.25 -8.17 29.08
CA ALA A 503 -25.95 -7.75 30.30
C ALA A 503 -25.20 -6.70 31.15
N PRO A 504 -23.86 -6.76 31.33
CA PRO A 504 -23.11 -5.74 32.06
C PRO A 504 -23.20 -4.32 31.46
N LEU A 505 -23.42 -4.21 30.16
CA LEU A 505 -23.52 -2.94 29.43
C LEU A 505 -24.78 -2.16 29.77
N SER A 506 -25.84 -2.82 30.27
CA SER A 506 -27.07 -2.16 30.75
C SER A 506 -26.81 -1.08 31.81
N ARG A 507 -25.67 -1.16 32.51
CA ARG A 507 -25.19 -0.12 33.44
C ARG A 507 -24.91 1.22 32.77
N LEU A 508 -24.75 1.24 31.45
CA LEU A 508 -24.50 2.42 30.63
C LEU A 508 -25.79 2.94 29.96
N LYS A 509 -26.94 2.24 30.08
CA LYS A 509 -28.20 2.51 29.38
C LYS A 509 -28.63 3.98 29.39
N THR A 510 -28.69 4.60 30.56
CA THR A 510 -29.14 6.00 30.71
C THR A 510 -28.12 7.02 30.19
N GLY A 511 -26.94 6.53 29.86
CA GLY A 511 -25.79 7.28 29.46
C GLY A 511 -25.61 7.29 27.95
N LEU A 512 -25.66 6.16 27.25
CA LEU A 512 -25.21 6.05 25.86
C LEU A 512 -25.99 6.94 24.88
N ARG A 513 -25.30 7.48 23.87
CA ARG A 513 -25.95 8.13 22.70
C ARG A 513 -26.67 7.09 21.85
N ALA A 514 -25.97 6.01 21.53
CA ALA A 514 -26.47 4.88 20.77
C ALA A 514 -25.71 3.61 21.18
N PHE A 515 -26.34 2.48 21.00
CA PHE A 515 -25.76 1.16 21.21
C PHE A 515 -26.11 0.23 20.05
N TYR A 516 -25.12 -0.47 19.52
CA TYR A 516 -25.31 -1.43 18.43
C TYR A 516 -24.73 -2.78 18.83
N ALA A 517 -25.51 -3.84 18.62
CA ALA A 517 -25.05 -5.21 18.71
C ALA A 517 -24.86 -5.79 17.31
N SER A 518 -23.83 -6.62 17.15
CA SER A 518 -23.67 -7.47 15.98
C SER A 518 -23.12 -8.81 16.45
N VAL A 519 -23.98 -9.81 16.59
CA VAL A 519 -23.57 -11.16 17.05
C VAL A 519 -23.65 -12.17 15.92
N ALA A 520 -22.72 -13.13 15.92
CA ALA A 520 -22.75 -14.26 15.00
C ALA A 520 -24.05 -15.07 15.14
N GLU A 521 -24.57 -15.59 14.03
CA GLU A 521 -25.61 -16.61 14.03
C GLU A 521 -24.96 -17.99 14.23
N PRO A 522 -25.14 -18.66 15.38
CA PRO A 522 -24.50 -19.95 15.61
C PRO A 522 -24.86 -21.02 14.57
N LEU A 523 -26.08 -20.94 14.02
CA LEU A 523 -26.59 -21.90 13.03
C LEU A 523 -26.25 -21.54 11.58
N ARG A 524 -25.52 -20.44 11.33
CA ARG A 524 -25.22 -19.97 9.96
C ARG A 524 -24.71 -21.08 9.06
N TRP A 525 -23.71 -21.82 9.54
CA TRP A 525 -23.07 -22.88 8.77
C TRP A 525 -24.00 -24.06 8.49
N GLN A 526 -24.91 -24.37 9.42
CA GLN A 526 -25.93 -25.39 9.22
C GLN A 526 -26.97 -24.92 8.20
N ILE A 527 -27.40 -23.66 8.28
CA ILE A 527 -28.33 -23.04 7.34
C ILE A 527 -27.70 -22.96 5.95
N CYS A 528 -26.46 -22.50 5.81
CA CYS A 528 -25.81 -22.36 4.51
C CYS A 528 -25.22 -23.68 3.95
N SER A 529 -25.25 -24.78 4.72
CA SER A 529 -24.69 -26.05 4.24
C SER A 529 -25.57 -26.75 3.20
N GLY A 530 -24.95 -27.29 2.15
CA GLY A 530 -25.63 -28.13 1.17
C GLY A 530 -26.56 -27.38 0.22
N ILE A 531 -26.27 -26.11 -0.07
CA ILE A 531 -26.98 -25.33 -1.07
C ILE A 531 -26.58 -25.79 -2.46
N HIS A 532 -27.56 -26.02 -3.34
CA HIS A 532 -27.33 -26.54 -4.69
C HIS A 532 -27.71 -25.56 -5.81
N SER A 533 -28.35 -24.43 -5.49
CA SER A 533 -28.74 -23.39 -6.45
C SER A 533 -28.63 -21.98 -5.85
N ILE A 534 -28.65 -20.97 -6.72
CA ILE A 534 -28.63 -19.54 -6.33
C ILE A 534 -29.94 -19.16 -5.61
N ASP A 535 -31.10 -19.58 -6.12
CA ASP A 535 -32.39 -19.26 -5.47
C ASP A 535 -32.46 -19.80 -4.03
N GLU A 536 -31.92 -21.00 -3.79
CA GLU A 536 -31.84 -21.57 -2.44
C GLU A 536 -30.85 -20.80 -1.55
N TRP A 537 -29.77 -20.26 -2.15
CA TRP A 537 -28.85 -19.38 -1.45
C TRP A 537 -29.57 -18.13 -0.94
N ASP A 538 -30.31 -17.44 -1.80
CA ASP A 538 -31.02 -16.20 -1.46
C ASP A 538 -32.06 -16.42 -0.35
N GLU A 539 -32.86 -17.50 -0.44
CA GLU A 539 -33.85 -17.84 0.59
C GLU A 539 -33.19 -18.13 1.95
N ARG A 540 -32.09 -18.90 1.96
CA ARG A 540 -31.39 -19.25 3.21
C ARG A 540 -30.60 -18.07 3.77
N TYR A 541 -30.08 -17.20 2.92
CA TYR A 541 -29.41 -15.97 3.32
C TYR A 541 -30.40 -14.97 3.94
N ALA A 542 -31.59 -14.81 3.36
CA ALA A 542 -32.65 -13.99 3.94
C ALA A 542 -33.06 -14.50 5.33
N LEU A 543 -33.21 -15.82 5.50
CA LEU A 543 -33.48 -16.43 6.81
C LEU A 543 -32.33 -16.17 7.82
N LEU A 544 -31.08 -16.29 7.38
CA LEU A 544 -29.91 -16.02 8.20
C LEU A 544 -29.90 -14.56 8.71
N GLU A 545 -30.12 -13.59 7.84
CA GLU A 545 -30.17 -12.17 8.22
C GLU A 545 -31.37 -11.84 9.12
N GLU A 546 -32.51 -12.51 8.94
CA GLU A 546 -33.65 -12.39 9.86
C GLU A 546 -33.29 -12.87 11.27
N LEU A 547 -32.72 -14.07 11.40
CA LEU A 547 -32.32 -14.68 12.68
C LEU A 547 -31.22 -13.87 13.38
N LYS A 548 -30.20 -13.44 12.61
CA LYS A 548 -29.14 -12.56 13.11
C LYS A 548 -29.70 -11.22 13.57
N GLY A 549 -30.58 -10.61 12.77
CA GLY A 549 -31.25 -9.35 13.11
C GLY A 549 -32.10 -9.47 14.39
N GLU A 550 -32.78 -10.59 14.61
CA GLU A 550 -33.52 -10.85 15.85
C GLU A 550 -32.59 -10.96 17.07
N LYS A 551 -31.46 -11.66 16.93
CA LYS A 551 -30.45 -11.77 17.99
C LYS A 551 -29.83 -10.41 18.33
N ASP A 552 -29.46 -9.62 17.32
CA ASP A 552 -28.97 -8.26 17.50
C ASP A 552 -29.97 -7.39 18.27
N ARG A 553 -31.24 -7.37 17.84
CA ARG A 553 -32.31 -6.64 18.53
C ARG A 553 -32.49 -7.10 19.97
N THR A 554 -32.37 -8.40 20.23
CA THR A 554 -32.47 -8.97 21.59
C THR A 554 -31.31 -8.47 22.47
N MET A 555 -30.09 -8.46 21.94
CA MET A 555 -28.91 -7.95 22.67
C MET A 555 -28.98 -6.43 22.89
N GLU A 556 -29.51 -5.69 21.91
CA GLU A 556 -29.75 -4.25 22.01
C GLU A 556 -30.81 -3.93 23.06
N ALA A 557 -31.94 -4.65 23.06
CA ALA A 557 -33.01 -4.50 24.05
C ALA A 557 -32.52 -4.86 25.47
N LEU A 558 -31.68 -5.87 25.61
CA LEU A 558 -31.06 -6.22 26.89
C LEU A 558 -30.23 -5.07 27.49
N VAL A 559 -29.57 -4.27 26.65
CA VAL A 559 -28.72 -3.16 27.07
C VAL A 559 -29.52 -1.87 27.22
N MET A 560 -30.31 -1.51 26.21
CA MET A 560 -30.96 -0.21 26.09
C MET A 560 -32.44 -0.21 26.50
N GLY A 561 -33.06 -1.38 26.66
CA GLY A 561 -34.49 -1.59 26.95
C GLY A 561 -35.29 -2.02 25.72
N ASP A 562 -36.44 -2.65 25.97
CA ASP A 562 -37.34 -3.19 24.94
C ASP A 562 -37.92 -2.10 24.00
N ASP A 563 -37.87 -0.83 24.40
CA ASP A 563 -38.32 0.33 23.62
C ASP A 563 -37.24 0.91 22.70
N TYR A 564 -36.01 0.40 22.78
CA TYR A 564 -34.89 0.87 21.96
C TYR A 564 -34.97 0.34 20.53
N ASP A 565 -34.76 1.24 19.58
CA ASP A 565 -34.74 0.97 18.14
C ASP A 565 -33.41 1.45 17.58
N ALA A 566 -32.50 0.51 17.33
CA ALA A 566 -31.15 0.82 16.85
C ALA A 566 -31.14 1.45 15.46
N VAL A 567 -32.09 1.08 14.59
CA VAL A 567 -32.23 1.66 13.26
C VAL A 567 -32.57 3.14 13.38
N LYS A 568 -33.57 3.49 14.21
CA LYS A 568 -33.89 4.91 14.50
C LYS A 568 -32.74 5.66 15.19
N ALA A 569 -31.88 4.95 15.92
CA ALA A 569 -30.68 5.51 16.53
C ALA A 569 -29.52 5.73 15.54
N GLY A 570 -29.68 5.28 14.28
CA GLY A 570 -28.71 5.46 13.20
C GLY A 570 -27.83 4.24 12.93
N LYS A 571 -28.27 3.01 13.25
CA LYS A 571 -27.51 1.77 12.94
C LYS A 571 -27.27 1.60 11.43
N ASP A 572 -28.25 1.91 10.59
CA ASP A 572 -28.14 1.75 9.13
C ASP A 572 -27.19 2.80 8.50
N GLU A 573 -27.07 3.97 9.12
CA GLU A 573 -26.10 5.01 8.74
C GLU A 573 -24.69 4.72 9.31
N TYR A 574 -24.58 3.74 10.21
CA TYR A 574 -23.33 3.39 10.86
C TYR A 574 -22.49 2.53 9.93
N GLN A 575 -21.51 3.16 9.29
CA GLN A 575 -20.61 2.51 8.35
C GLN A 575 -19.97 1.25 8.95
N LEU A 576 -20.02 0.15 8.20
CA LEU A 576 -19.30 -1.07 8.56
C LEU A 576 -17.80 -0.77 8.62
N SER A 577 -17.13 -1.29 9.64
CA SER A 577 -15.69 -1.10 9.80
C SER A 577 -14.90 -1.90 8.77
N GLN A 578 -13.71 -1.42 8.42
CA GLN A 578 -12.88 -2.08 7.41
C GLN A 578 -12.49 -3.51 7.79
N TRP A 579 -12.28 -3.77 9.08
CA TRP A 579 -12.01 -5.13 9.54
C TRP A 579 -13.23 -6.04 9.32
N PHE A 580 -14.43 -5.53 9.57
CA PHE A 580 -15.65 -6.29 9.39
C PHE A 580 -15.84 -6.65 7.91
N ILE A 581 -15.70 -5.65 7.04
CA ILE A 581 -15.73 -5.82 5.57
C ILE A 581 -14.69 -6.84 5.10
N HIS A 582 -13.46 -6.76 5.61
CA HIS A 582 -12.39 -7.67 5.20
C HIS A 582 -12.67 -9.13 5.53
N ASN A 583 -13.21 -9.37 6.73
CA ASN A 583 -13.30 -10.72 7.25
C ASN A 583 -14.67 -11.38 6.95
N GLN A 584 -15.72 -10.62 6.66
CA GLN A 584 -17.03 -11.22 6.35
C GLN A 584 -17.24 -11.63 4.88
N ARG A 585 -16.27 -11.37 3.97
CA ARG A 585 -16.40 -11.49 2.51
C ARG A 585 -17.59 -10.67 1.97
N LEU A 586 -17.28 -9.66 1.15
CA LEU A 586 -18.26 -8.73 0.58
C LEU A 586 -19.33 -9.40 -0.28
N ASP A 587 -19.03 -10.59 -0.81
CA ASP A 587 -19.90 -11.42 -1.64
C ASP A 587 -21.26 -11.68 -0.96
N GLU A 588 -21.32 -11.66 0.37
CA GLU A 588 -22.57 -11.87 1.11
C GLU A 588 -23.35 -10.56 1.40
N ILE A 589 -22.68 -9.41 1.48
CA ILE A 589 -23.31 -8.13 1.90
C ILE A 589 -24.04 -7.44 0.72
N PHE A 590 -23.70 -7.80 -0.53
CA PHE A 590 -24.17 -7.11 -1.74
C PHE A 590 -24.77 -8.02 -2.83
N LEU A 591 -25.13 -9.26 -2.49
CA LEU A 591 -26.10 -10.06 -3.26
C LEU A 591 -27.51 -9.74 -2.76
#